data_AF-A0A1E3VDJ1-F1
#
_entry.id   AF-A0A1E3VDJ1-F1
#
_cell.length_a   1.000
_cell.length_b   1.000
_cell.length_c   1.000
_cell.angle_alpha   90.00
_cell.angle_beta   90.00
_cell.angle_gamma   90.00
#
_symmetry.space_group_name_H-M   'P 1'
#
loop_
_entity.id
_entity.type
_entity.pdbx_description
1 polymer ?
#
loop_
_entity_poly.entity_id
_entity_poly.type
_entity_poly.pdbx_seq_one_letter_code
_entity_poly.pdbx_strand_id
1 'polypeptide(L)'
;MLGMLVGAALAVSGAIMHDLNLTAMFADQMMMMKSGRIRARGAPGDVLTDEPMEAVFGCRLQGGVAPARDVPFVLPQSAAR
;
A
#
# COMPACT_ATOMS: atom_id res chain seq x y z
N MET A 1 -12.11 4.35 45.01
CA MET A 1 -11.01 3.67 44.32
C MET A 1 -11.37 3.61 42.84
N LEU A 2 -11.08 4.71 42.14
CA LEU A 2 -11.50 5.01 40.77
C LEU A 2 -10.50 4.34 39.80
N GLY A 3 -10.84 3.18 39.26
CA GLY A 3 -9.99 2.45 38.31
C GLY A 3 -10.23 2.93 36.89
N MET A 4 -9.35 3.80 36.37
CA MET A 4 -9.31 4.18 34.96
C MET A 4 -8.93 2.98 34.10
N LEU A 5 -9.93 2.35 33.48
CA LEU A 5 -9.74 1.53 32.28
C LEU A 5 -9.39 2.50 31.13
N VAL A 6 -8.10 2.68 30.87
CA VAL A 6 -7.62 3.26 29.62
C VAL A 6 -7.92 2.23 28.53
N GLY A 7 -9.12 2.33 27.95
CA GLY A 7 -9.50 1.56 26.77
C GLY A 7 -8.63 2.00 25.60
N ALA A 8 -7.80 1.10 25.09
CA ALA A 8 -7.13 1.30 23.81
C ALA A 8 -8.21 1.46 22.72
N ALA A 9 -8.41 2.69 22.24
CA ALA A 9 -9.23 2.93 21.06
C ALA A 9 -8.43 2.48 19.82
N LEU A 10 -8.69 1.27 19.33
CA LEU A 10 -8.24 0.87 18.00
C LEU A 10 -9.11 1.59 16.97
N ALA A 11 -8.58 2.65 16.36
CA ALA A 11 -9.18 3.27 15.18
C ALA A 11 -8.71 2.52 13.93
N VAL A 12 -9.60 1.78 13.27
CA VAL A 12 -9.32 1.21 11.94
C VAL A 12 -9.84 2.20 10.90
N SER A 13 -8.95 3.06 10.40
CA SER A 13 -9.25 3.94 9.26
C SER A 13 -9.07 3.15 7.96
N GLY A 14 -10.12 3.08 7.14
CA GLY A 14 -10.06 2.52 5.80
C GLY A 14 -10.09 3.63 4.76
N ALA A 15 -9.11 3.67 3.88
CA ALA A 15 -9.09 4.59 2.74
C ALA A 15 -8.88 3.78 1.46
N ILE A 16 -9.57 4.19 0.38
CA ILE A 16 -9.28 3.70 -0.97
C ILE A 16 -8.26 4.66 -1.55
N MET A 17 -7.02 4.19 -1.67
CA MET A 17 -5.94 4.95 -2.29
C MET A 17 -5.75 4.49 -3.73
N HIS A 18 -5.70 5.46 -4.64
CA HIS A 18 -5.37 5.20 -6.05
C HIS A 18 -3.86 5.08 -6.29
N ASP A 19 -3.05 5.49 -5.32
CA ASP A 19 -1.59 5.49 -5.42
C ASP A 19 -0.97 4.44 -4.49
N LEU A 20 -0.24 3.49 -5.07
CA LEU A 20 0.40 2.40 -4.32
C LEU A 20 1.55 2.88 -3.43
N ASN A 21 2.30 3.91 -3.86
CA ASN A 21 3.43 4.44 -3.08
C ASN A 21 2.94 5.15 -1.82
N LEU A 22 1.89 5.96 -1.93
CA LEU A 22 1.28 6.59 -0.76
C LEU A 22 0.66 5.55 0.17
N THR A 23 -0.02 4.54 -0.38
CA THR A 23 -0.55 3.43 0.43
C THR A 23 0.58 2.72 1.17
N ALA A 24 1.72 2.47 0.51
CA ALA A 24 2.87 1.82 1.12
C ALA A 24 3.48 2.61 2.28
N MET A 25 3.46 3.95 2.20
CA MET A 25 4.05 4.82 3.22
C MET A 25 3.16 5.02 4.45
N PHE A 26 1.84 4.97 4.28
CA PHE A 26 0.91 5.39 5.33
C PHE A 26 0.01 4.29 5.86
N ALA A 27 -0.16 3.18 5.13
CA ALA A 27 -1.03 2.10 5.57
C ALA A 27 -0.29 1.10 6.45
N ASP A 28 -0.85 0.80 7.62
CA ASP A 28 -0.40 -0.34 8.43
C ASP A 28 -0.77 -1.67 7.75
N GLN A 29 -1.88 -1.69 7.02
CA GLN A 29 -2.43 -2.84 6.32
C GLN A 29 -2.96 -2.44 4.94
N MET A 30 -2.66 -3.26 3.93
CA MET A 30 -3.11 -3.11 2.55
C MET A 30 -3.95 -4.33 2.14
N MET A 31 -4.91 -4.11 1.24
CA MET A 31 -5.66 -5.18 0.58
C MET A 31 -5.69 -4.93 -0.92
N MET A 32 -5.33 -5.95 -1.69
CA MET A 32 -5.39 -5.95 -3.15
C MET A 32 -6.56 -6.80 -3.61
N MET A 33 -7.38 -6.26 -4.52
CA MET A 33 -8.60 -6.90 -4.99
C MET A 33 -8.70 -6.89 -6.51
N LYS A 34 -9.29 -7.95 -7.08
CA LYS A 34 -9.66 -8.03 -8.49
C LYS A 34 -10.98 -8.79 -8.63
N SER A 35 -11.90 -8.23 -9.43
CA SER A 35 -13.21 -8.84 -9.70
C SER A 35 -13.99 -9.19 -8.42
N GLY A 36 -13.99 -8.28 -7.43
CA GLY A 36 -14.68 -8.46 -6.16
C GLY A 36 -14.05 -9.47 -5.21
N ARG A 37 -12.86 -10.00 -5.52
CA ARG A 37 -12.13 -10.98 -4.68
C ARG A 37 -10.83 -10.40 -4.19
N ILE A 38 -10.50 -10.69 -2.93
CA ILE A 38 -9.21 -10.37 -2.32
C ILE A 38 -8.15 -11.29 -2.92
N ARG A 39 -7.05 -10.71 -3.41
CA ARG A 39 -5.87 -11.43 -3.91
C ARG A 39 -4.76 -11.48 -2.88
N ALA A 40 -4.57 -10.41 -2.13
CA ALA A 40 -3.63 -10.35 -1.01
C ALA A 40 -4.10 -9.36 0.05
N ARG A 41 -3.69 -9.60 1.30
CA ARG A 41 -3.93 -8.72 2.44
C ARG A 41 -2.79 -8.90 3.45
N GLY A 42 -2.27 -7.80 3.98
CA GLY A 42 -1.18 -7.82 4.95
C GLY A 42 -0.52 -6.46 5.09
N ALA A 43 0.70 -6.42 5.63
CA ALA A 43 1.50 -5.19 5.61
C ALA A 43 1.87 -4.85 4.15
N PRO A 44 2.16 -3.57 3.82
CA PRO A 44 2.49 -3.19 2.45
C PRO A 44 3.64 -3.99 1.84
N GLY A 45 4.67 -4.33 2.62
CA GLY A 45 5.81 -5.14 2.16
C GLY A 45 5.43 -6.58 1.78
N ASP A 46 4.38 -7.14 2.39
CA ASP A 46 3.89 -8.48 2.08
C ASP A 46 2.97 -8.48 0.84
N VAL A 47 2.25 -7.37 0.64
CA VAL A 47 1.25 -7.23 -0.43
C VAL A 47 1.86 -6.69 -1.73
N LEU A 48 2.83 -5.79 -1.68
CA LEU A 48 3.51 -5.21 -2.84
C LEU A 48 4.63 -6.12 -3.35
N THR A 49 4.27 -7.35 -3.68
CA THR A 49 5.15 -8.36 -4.27
C THR A 49 4.69 -8.74 -5.67
N ASP A 50 5.55 -9.40 -6.44
CA ASP A 50 5.32 -9.69 -7.86
C ASP A 50 4.00 -10.43 -8.11
N GLU A 51 3.70 -11.47 -7.32
CA GLU A 51 2.51 -12.32 -7.53
C GLU A 51 1.18 -11.55 -7.31
N PRO A 52 0.93 -10.89 -6.17
CA PRO A 52 -0.27 -10.08 -5.98
C PRO A 52 -0.42 -8.97 -7.00
N MET A 53 0.68 -8.29 -7.35
CA MET A 53 0.66 -7.20 -8.33
C MET A 53 0.29 -7.73 -9.72
N GLU A 54 0.94 -8.80 -10.19
CA GLU A 54 0.62 -9.41 -11.49
C GLU A 54 -0.82 -9.93 -11.52
N ALA A 55 -1.30 -10.55 -10.43
CA ALA A 55 -2.67 -11.02 -10.34
C ALA A 55 -3.69 -9.89 -10.47
N VAL A 56 -3.45 -8.73 -9.85
CA VAL A 56 -4.35 -7.56 -9.89
C VAL A 56 -4.24 -6.82 -11.22
N PHE A 57 -3.05 -6.38 -11.61
CA PHE A 57 -2.83 -5.50 -12.75
C PHE A 57 -2.76 -6.23 -14.11
N GLY A 58 -2.53 -7.55 -14.11
CA GLY A 58 -2.47 -8.35 -15.33
C GLY A 58 -1.17 -8.18 -16.14
N CYS A 59 -0.15 -7.57 -15.54
CA CYS A 59 1.19 -7.45 -16.12
C CYS A 59 2.24 -7.53 -15.00
N ARG A 60 3.49 -7.85 -15.37
CA ARG A 60 4.60 -7.83 -14.42
C ARG A 60 4.96 -6.40 -14.07
N LEU A 61 4.83 -6.06 -12.80
CA LEU A 61 5.25 -4.79 -12.24
C LEU A 61 6.44 -5.03 -11.32
N GLN A 62 7.47 -4.20 -11.45
CA GLN A 62 8.63 -4.22 -10.57
C GLN A 62 8.57 -3.01 -9.64
N GLY A 63 8.39 -3.27 -8.35
CA GLY A 63 8.46 -2.22 -7.32
C GLY A 63 9.90 -1.75 -7.12
N GLY A 64 10.09 -0.44 -6.89
CA GLY A 64 11.38 0.12 -6.48
C GLY A 64 12.46 0.21 -7.58
N VAL A 65 12.12 -0.06 -8.84
CA VAL A 65 13.04 0.05 -9.98
C VAL A 65 12.78 1.36 -10.73
N ALA A 66 13.82 2.16 -10.92
CA ALA A 66 13.72 3.35 -11.77
C ALA A 66 13.53 2.94 -13.24
N PRO A 67 12.72 3.66 -14.02
CA PRO A 67 12.62 3.47 -15.46
C PRO A 67 13.97 3.60 -16.18
N ALA A 68 14.01 3.21 -17.45
CA ALA A 68 15.20 3.34 -18.30
C ALA A 68 15.75 4.77 -18.29
N ARG A 69 17.08 4.90 -18.47
CA ARG A 69 17.72 6.22 -18.66
C ARG A 69 16.98 6.96 -19.78
N ASP A 70 16.60 8.20 -19.51
CA ASP A 70 15.86 9.11 -20.39
C ASP A 70 14.33 8.97 -20.41
N VAL A 71 13.73 8.06 -19.62
CA VAL A 71 12.28 8.04 -19.38
C VAL A 71 11.96 8.96 -18.20
N PRO A 72 11.20 10.06 -18.37
CA PRO A 72 10.81 10.90 -17.27
C PRO A 72 9.83 10.16 -16.35
N PHE A 73 10.03 10.32 -15.03
CA PHE A 73 9.12 9.79 -14.02
C PHE A 73 9.07 10.75 -12.83
N VAL A 74 7.98 10.67 -12.07
CA VAL A 74 7.77 11.49 -10.88
C VAL A 74 7.54 10.54 -9.70
N LEU A 75 8.21 10.83 -8.59
CA LEU A 75 7.95 10.21 -7.30
C LEU A 75 7.41 11.30 -6.38
N PRO A 76 6.09 11.53 -6.32
CA PRO A 76 5.51 12.62 -5.53
C PRO A 76 5.97 12.59 -4.07
N GLN A 77 6.18 11.40 -3.52
CA GLN A 77 6.66 11.20 -2.16
C GLN A 77 8.11 11.66 -1.90
N SER A 78 8.92 11.84 -2.94
CA SER A 78 10.31 12.28 -2.81
C SER A 78 10.45 13.81 -2.89
N ALA A 79 9.35 14.55 -2.94
CA ALA A 79 9.39 16.01 -2.95
C ALA A 79 10.05 16.52 -1.66
N ALA A 80 11.23 17.14 -1.79
CA ALA A 80 11.86 17.87 -0.69
C ALA A 80 11.21 19.26 -0.57
N ARG A 81 11.05 19.73 0.67
CA ARG A 81 10.60 21.09 0.97
C ARG A 81 11.70 22.11 0.73
#